data_AF-A0A2H5WM81-F1
#
_entry.id   AF-A0A2H5WM81-F1
#
_cell.length_a   1.000
_cell.length_b   1.000
_cell.length_c   1.000
_cell.angle_alpha   90.00
_cell.angle_beta   90.00
_cell.angle_gamma   90.00
#
_symmetry.space_group_name_H-M   'P 1'
#
loop_
_entity.id
_entity.type
_entity.pdbx_description
1 polymer ?
#
loop_
_entity_poly.entity_id
_entity_poly.type
_entity_poly.pdbx_seq_one_letter_code
_entity_poly.pdbx_strand_id
1 'polypeptide(L)'
;MALPRWLKIALGVGAGIAGANWFLRRVWFYRDPQRTPPTDPDLILAPCDGKVVYIRPVSAEGTVFAEKLGRPIPITEITRADWEGVSPEGWLIGIYMSPLDVHYNYAPIAGVVRKIVYTPAKANLPMVDLWEYVSMAWLRRAVDLLGKRYHLENERQTVFLENERVRVAMVEIADKFVNKITTYIREGEQVRAGQKVSFIERGSQVDLLIFSRAVEILTHTGAQVYGGLTPVARLKG
;
A
#
# COMPACT_ATOMS: atom_id res chain seq x y z
N MET A 1 -34.91 42.08 -6.00
CA MET A 1 -33.76 42.66 -5.30
C MET A 1 -32.49 41.98 -5.78
N ALA A 2 -31.44 42.74 -6.13
CA ALA A 2 -30.15 42.16 -6.52
C ALA A 2 -29.38 41.70 -5.27
N LEU A 3 -28.73 40.53 -5.34
CA LEU A 3 -27.89 40.00 -4.26
C LEU A 3 -26.74 40.96 -3.91
N PRO A 4 -26.41 41.14 -2.61
CA PRO A 4 -25.29 41.98 -2.19
C PRO A 4 -23.96 41.37 -2.65
N ARG A 5 -22.97 42.23 -2.93
CA ARG A 5 -21.67 41.84 -3.52
C ARG A 5 -20.92 40.79 -2.69
N TRP A 6 -20.93 40.90 -1.37
CA TRP A 6 -20.28 39.93 -0.47
C TRP A 6 -20.88 38.53 -0.59
N LEU A 7 -22.21 38.44 -0.77
CA LEU A 7 -22.91 37.16 -0.90
C LEU A 7 -22.61 36.51 -2.26
N LYS A 8 -22.50 37.30 -3.34
CA LYS A 8 -22.04 36.79 -4.65
C LYS A 8 -20.61 36.23 -4.57
N ILE A 9 -19.70 36.91 -3.86
CA ILE A 9 -18.32 36.43 -3.65
C ILE A 9 -18.33 35.13 -2.83
N ALA A 10 -19.06 35.10 -1.71
CA ALA A 10 -19.16 33.92 -0.86
C ALA A 10 -19.72 32.71 -1.62
N LEU A 11 -20.75 32.90 -2.45
CA LEU A 11 -21.30 31.85 -3.31
C LEU A 11 -20.29 31.37 -4.35
N GLY A 12 -19.54 32.28 -4.98
CA GLY A 12 -18.48 31.92 -5.93
C GLY A 12 -17.36 31.10 -5.29
N VAL A 13 -16.88 31.51 -4.11
CA VAL A 13 -15.87 30.76 -3.34
C VAL A 13 -16.41 29.40 -2.92
N GLY A 14 -17.64 29.35 -2.40
CA GLY A 14 -18.29 28.11 -1.99
C GLY A 14 -18.45 27.12 -3.16
N ALA A 15 -18.88 27.61 -4.32
CA ALA A 15 -18.95 26.81 -5.55
C ALA A 15 -17.58 26.31 -6.00
N GLY A 16 -16.53 27.15 -5.91
CA GLY A 16 -15.16 26.76 -6.21
C GLY A 16 -14.64 25.63 -5.31
N ILE A 17 -14.84 25.76 -3.99
CA ILE A 17 -14.45 24.73 -3.01
C ILE A 17 -15.22 23.42 -3.26
N ALA A 18 -16.54 23.51 -3.49
CA ALA A 18 -17.36 22.35 -3.78
C ALA A 18 -16.93 21.64 -5.08
N GLY A 19 -16.64 22.42 -6.13
CA GLY A 19 -16.13 21.91 -7.41
C GLY A 19 -14.77 21.23 -7.26
N ALA A 20 -13.83 21.84 -6.53
CA ALA A 20 -12.53 21.25 -6.24
C ALA A 20 -12.67 19.95 -5.43
N ASN A 21 -13.52 19.93 -4.41
CA ASN A 21 -13.77 18.73 -3.60
C ASN A 21 -14.36 17.60 -4.44
N TRP A 22 -15.33 17.93 -5.29
CA TRP A 22 -15.93 16.98 -6.23
C TRP A 22 -14.89 16.42 -7.20
N PHE A 23 -14.09 17.29 -7.83
CA PHE A 23 -13.03 16.88 -8.76
C PHE A 23 -12.02 15.95 -8.09
N LEU A 24 -11.52 16.33 -6.90
CA LEU A 24 -10.56 15.52 -6.17
C LEU A 24 -11.11 14.13 -5.84
N ARG A 25 -12.37 14.05 -5.39
CA ARG A 25 -12.99 12.79 -4.96
C ARG A 25 -13.48 11.91 -6.09
N ARG A 26 -13.88 12.48 -7.23
CA ARG A 26 -14.55 11.75 -8.32
C ARG A 26 -13.67 11.55 -9.54
N VAL A 27 -12.71 12.45 -9.77
CA VAL A 27 -11.86 12.43 -10.97
C VAL A 27 -10.42 12.14 -10.58
N TRP A 28 -9.81 12.98 -9.75
CA TRP A 28 -8.40 12.85 -9.39
C TRP A 28 -8.09 11.54 -8.66
N PHE A 29 -8.95 11.15 -7.72
CA PHE A 29 -8.78 9.91 -6.96
C PHE A 29 -8.77 8.66 -7.86
N TYR A 30 -9.68 8.60 -8.83
CA TYR A 30 -9.85 7.47 -9.74
C TYR A 30 -8.98 7.58 -10.99
N ARG A 31 -7.97 8.46 -10.97
CA ARG A 31 -7.08 8.63 -12.12
C ARG A 31 -6.24 7.38 -12.33
N ASP A 32 -6.02 7.07 -13.60
CA ASP A 32 -5.23 5.93 -14.02
C ASP A 32 -4.09 6.39 -14.95
N PRO A 33 -2.93 6.78 -14.40
CA PRO A 33 -1.82 7.21 -15.23
C PRO A 33 -1.19 6.01 -15.94
N GLN A 34 -0.84 6.20 -17.21
CA GLN A 34 -0.03 5.22 -17.94
C GLN A 34 1.39 5.16 -17.35
N ARG A 35 1.93 3.95 -17.19
CA ARG A 35 3.23 3.69 -16.58
C ARG A 35 4.03 2.76 -17.47
N THR A 36 5.33 3.02 -17.55
CA THR A 36 6.30 2.13 -18.20
C THR A 36 7.25 1.61 -17.13
N PRO A 37 7.05 0.37 -16.64
CA PRO A 37 7.91 -0.23 -15.62
C PRO A 37 9.36 -0.36 -16.10
N PRO A 38 10.35 -0.23 -15.20
CA PRO A 38 11.73 -0.63 -15.50
C PRO A 38 11.80 -2.09 -15.95
N THR A 39 12.71 -2.39 -16.90
CA THR A 39 12.83 -3.73 -17.51
C THR A 39 13.84 -4.64 -16.80
N ASP A 40 14.52 -4.16 -15.76
CA ASP A 40 15.52 -4.93 -15.01
C ASP A 40 14.82 -6.02 -14.17
N PRO A 41 15.05 -7.31 -14.46
CA PRO A 41 14.37 -8.43 -13.78
C PRO A 41 14.80 -8.61 -12.32
N ASP A 42 15.88 -7.94 -11.89
CA ASP A 42 16.38 -8.03 -10.52
C ASP A 42 15.69 -7.02 -9.60
N LEU A 43 14.87 -6.13 -10.16
CA LEU A 43 14.16 -5.11 -9.40
C LEU A 43 12.85 -5.64 -8.85
N ILE A 44 12.62 -5.32 -7.57
CA ILE A 44 11.32 -5.42 -6.93
C ILE A 44 10.75 -4.01 -6.89
N LEU A 45 9.62 -3.80 -7.56
CA LEU A 45 8.96 -2.51 -7.70
C LEU A 45 8.02 -2.24 -6.52
N ALA A 46 7.76 -0.97 -6.23
CA ALA A 46 6.73 -0.58 -5.30
C ALA A 46 5.37 -1.15 -5.76
N PRO A 47 4.58 -1.77 -4.87
CA PRO A 47 3.26 -2.28 -5.24
C PRO A 47 2.21 -1.18 -5.38
N CYS A 48 2.44 0.03 -4.84
CA CYS A 48 1.48 1.11 -4.85
C CYS A 48 2.14 2.48 -4.83
N ASP A 49 1.36 3.53 -5.10
CA ASP A 49 1.77 4.90 -4.84
C ASP A 49 1.62 5.21 -3.36
N GLY A 50 2.61 5.86 -2.78
CA GLY A 50 2.49 6.33 -1.41
C GLY A 50 3.81 6.63 -0.74
N LYS A 51 3.73 6.80 0.58
CA LYS A 51 4.87 7.07 1.43
C LYS A 51 5.30 5.80 2.15
N VAL A 52 6.59 5.47 2.09
CA VAL A 52 7.15 4.37 2.88
C VAL A 52 7.06 4.74 4.37
N VAL A 53 6.29 3.99 5.14
CA VAL A 53 6.04 4.27 6.56
C VAL A 53 6.92 3.46 7.50
N TYR A 54 7.37 2.28 7.07
CA TYR A 54 8.37 1.49 7.75
C TYR A 54 9.07 0.51 6.81
N ILE A 55 10.29 0.14 7.21
CA ILE A 55 11.05 -0.98 6.66
C ILE A 55 11.52 -1.79 7.86
N ARG A 56 11.21 -3.08 7.90
CA ARG A 56 11.55 -3.96 9.03
C ARG A 56 12.16 -5.26 8.51
N PRO A 57 13.26 -5.73 9.12
CA PRO A 57 13.73 -7.08 8.88
C PRO A 57 12.74 -8.07 9.50
N VAL A 58 12.46 -9.17 8.80
CA VAL A 58 11.69 -10.30 9.31
C VAL A 58 12.67 -11.34 9.86
N SER A 59 12.49 -11.74 11.12
CA SER A 59 13.35 -12.71 11.80
C SER A 59 13.26 -14.11 11.17
N ALA A 60 14.18 -15.01 11.51
CA ALA A 60 14.15 -16.40 11.05
C ALA A 60 12.91 -17.16 11.54
N GLU A 61 12.33 -16.73 12.65
CA GLU A 61 11.08 -17.23 13.23
C GLU A 61 9.84 -16.60 12.57
N GLY A 62 10.02 -15.76 11.55
CA GLY A 62 8.91 -15.12 10.84
C GLY A 62 8.21 -14.03 11.65
N THR A 63 8.95 -13.27 12.44
CA THR A 63 8.39 -12.17 13.24
C THR A 63 8.99 -10.82 12.86
N VAL A 64 8.20 -9.76 13.02
CA VAL A 64 8.65 -8.37 12.97
C VAL A 64 8.41 -7.71 14.32
N PHE A 65 9.38 -6.95 14.81
CA PHE A 65 9.25 -6.25 16.08
C PHE A 65 8.51 -4.93 15.89
N ALA A 66 7.38 -4.76 16.58
CA ALA A 66 6.63 -3.51 16.60
C ALA A 66 6.88 -2.78 17.92
N GLU A 67 7.75 -1.75 17.88
CA GLU A 67 8.12 -0.97 19.07
C GLU A 67 6.90 -0.44 19.83
N LYS A 68 5.87 0.03 19.09
CA LYS A 68 4.63 0.59 19.68
C LYS A 68 3.79 -0.44 20.45
N LEU A 69 3.84 -1.71 20.07
CA LEU A 69 3.11 -2.78 20.77
C LEU A 69 3.97 -3.48 21.82
N GLY A 70 5.27 -3.26 21.82
CA GLY A 70 6.20 -3.94 22.72
C GLY A 70 6.22 -5.46 22.55
N ARG A 71 5.76 -6.00 21.41
CA ARG A 71 5.73 -7.44 21.13
C ARG A 71 6.17 -7.76 19.69
N PRO A 72 6.75 -8.96 19.45
CA PRO A 72 6.90 -9.48 18.10
C PRO A 72 5.52 -9.77 17.49
N ILE A 73 5.36 -9.44 16.21
CA ILE A 73 4.19 -9.75 15.40
C ILE A 73 4.60 -10.82 14.39
N PRO A 74 3.99 -12.01 14.41
CA PRO A 74 4.18 -13.01 13.38
C PRO A 74 3.73 -12.47 12.01
N ILE A 75 4.48 -12.74 10.95
CA ILE A 75 4.08 -12.33 9.59
C ILE A 75 2.75 -12.96 9.18
N THR A 76 2.41 -14.14 9.71
CA THR A 76 1.12 -14.81 9.52
C THR A 76 -0.05 -14.01 10.12
N GLU A 77 0.19 -13.19 11.14
CA GLU A 77 -0.80 -12.26 11.70
C GLU A 77 -1.06 -11.08 10.74
N ILE A 78 -0.03 -10.68 9.99
CA ILE A 78 -0.09 -9.61 8.97
C ILE A 78 -0.78 -10.14 7.72
N THR A 79 -0.27 -11.23 7.14
CA THR A 79 -0.78 -11.85 5.91
C THR A 79 -2.12 -12.55 6.08
N ARG A 80 -2.49 -12.93 7.32
CA ARG A 80 -3.64 -13.80 7.63
C ARG A 80 -3.62 -15.14 6.91
N ALA A 81 -2.44 -15.55 6.46
CA ALA A 81 -2.23 -16.76 5.69
C ALA A 81 -0.79 -17.23 5.85
N ASP A 82 -0.62 -18.54 5.93
CA ASP A 82 0.71 -19.14 5.85
C ASP A 82 1.11 -19.37 4.39
N TRP A 83 2.42 -19.31 4.14
CA TRP A 83 3.02 -19.69 2.87
C TRP A 83 4.05 -20.79 3.08
N GLU A 84 3.54 -22.02 3.05
CA GLU A 84 4.32 -23.22 3.30
C GLU A 84 5.52 -23.34 2.33
N GLY A 85 6.63 -23.89 2.84
CA GLY A 85 7.83 -24.14 2.04
C GLY A 85 8.62 -22.88 1.67
N VAL A 86 8.47 -21.79 2.43
CA VAL A 86 9.22 -20.54 2.27
C VAL A 86 9.95 -20.23 3.58
N SER A 87 11.22 -19.84 3.50
CA SER A 87 11.90 -19.24 4.66
C SER A 87 11.20 -17.92 5.00
N PRO A 88 10.69 -17.73 6.22
CA PRO A 88 9.92 -16.55 6.55
C PRO A 88 10.80 -15.30 6.71
N GLU A 89 12.13 -15.46 6.70
CA GLU A 89 13.08 -14.35 6.83
C GLU A 89 13.10 -13.44 5.61
N GLY A 90 13.41 -12.17 5.84
CA GLY A 90 13.54 -11.20 4.76
C GLY A 90 13.18 -9.80 5.21
N TRP A 91 12.31 -9.13 4.46
CA TRP A 91 11.97 -7.72 4.66
C TRP A 91 10.48 -7.46 4.55
N LEU A 92 9.97 -6.58 5.42
CA LEU A 92 8.64 -6.02 5.38
C LEU A 92 8.75 -4.51 5.08
N ILE A 93 8.09 -4.05 4.02
CA ILE A 93 8.03 -2.65 3.60
C ILE A 93 6.57 -2.21 3.60
N GLY A 94 6.20 -1.30 4.50
CA GLY A 94 4.85 -0.72 4.54
C GLY A 94 4.78 0.58 3.76
N ILE A 95 3.81 0.70 2.86
CA ILE A 95 3.59 1.89 2.03
C ILE A 95 2.18 2.39 2.23
N TYR A 96 2.05 3.59 2.78
CA TYR A 96 0.78 4.27 3.01
C TYR A 96 0.36 5.11 1.80
N MET A 97 -0.85 4.86 1.32
CA MET A 97 -1.47 5.53 0.18
C MET A 97 -2.35 6.69 0.67
N SER A 98 -1.92 7.92 0.45
CA SER A 98 -2.71 9.10 0.79
C SER A 98 -3.92 9.25 -0.14
N PRO A 99 -4.94 10.05 0.21
CA PRO A 99 -6.08 10.33 -0.67
C PRO A 99 -5.71 11.01 -2.00
N LEU A 100 -4.48 11.51 -2.13
CA LEU A 100 -4.00 12.16 -3.35
C LEU A 100 -3.17 11.22 -4.22
N ASP A 101 -2.78 10.04 -3.73
CA ASP A 101 -2.06 9.02 -4.48
C ASP A 101 -2.98 8.30 -5.48
N VAL A 102 -2.41 7.43 -6.31
CA VAL A 102 -3.18 6.54 -7.20
C VAL A 102 -3.46 5.24 -6.45
N HIS A 103 -4.72 4.79 -6.48
CA HIS A 103 -5.17 3.62 -5.71
C HIS A 103 -5.17 2.28 -6.44
N TYR A 104 -4.62 2.26 -7.65
CA TYR A 104 -4.24 1.01 -8.29
C TYR A 104 -3.02 0.41 -7.58
N ASN A 105 -3.05 -0.91 -7.41
CA ASN A 105 -1.88 -1.67 -6.97
C ASN A 105 -1.34 -2.53 -8.11
N TYR A 106 -0.05 -2.78 -8.04
CA TYR A 106 0.75 -3.29 -9.14
C TYR A 106 1.57 -4.48 -8.66
N ALA A 107 1.76 -5.46 -9.55
CA ALA A 107 2.64 -6.58 -9.29
C ALA A 107 4.07 -6.06 -9.06
N PRO A 108 4.68 -6.27 -7.88
CA PRO A 108 6.04 -5.81 -7.58
C PRO A 108 7.11 -6.57 -8.37
N ILE A 109 6.80 -7.78 -8.84
CA ILE A 109 7.67 -8.64 -9.64
C ILE A 109 6.88 -9.24 -10.80
N ALA A 110 7.59 -9.69 -11.84
CA ALA A 110 7.01 -10.62 -12.81
C ALA A 110 7.00 -12.03 -12.19
N GLY A 111 5.97 -12.81 -12.46
CA GLY A 111 5.83 -14.15 -11.88
C GLY A 111 4.43 -14.73 -11.98
N VAL A 112 4.17 -15.76 -11.17
CA VAL A 112 2.88 -16.44 -11.05
C VAL A 112 2.19 -16.03 -9.76
N VAL A 113 0.90 -15.74 -9.84
CA VAL A 113 0.02 -15.55 -8.68
C VAL A 113 -0.23 -16.92 -8.06
N ARG A 114 0.33 -17.19 -6.88
CA ARG A 114 0.21 -18.51 -6.24
C ARG A 114 -1.06 -18.64 -5.42
N LYS A 115 -1.42 -17.59 -4.69
CA LYS A 115 -2.53 -17.63 -3.74
C LYS A 115 -3.07 -16.23 -3.52
N ILE A 116 -4.38 -16.09 -3.41
CA ILE A 116 -5.06 -14.85 -3.04
C ILE A 116 -5.94 -15.15 -1.83
N VAL A 117 -5.64 -14.52 -0.70
CA VAL A 117 -6.40 -14.71 0.55
C VAL A 117 -7.11 -13.44 0.92
N TYR A 118 -8.44 -13.49 0.88
CA TYR A 118 -9.29 -12.41 1.35
C TYR A 118 -9.73 -12.64 2.80
N THR A 119 -9.52 -11.65 3.67
CA THR A 119 -9.92 -11.71 5.08
C THR A 119 -10.84 -10.54 5.42
N PRO A 120 -12.14 -10.78 5.61
CA PRO A 120 -13.10 -9.72 5.94
C PRO A 120 -12.93 -9.24 7.38
N ALA A 121 -13.35 -7.99 7.64
CA ALA A 121 -13.49 -7.44 8.98
C ALA A 121 -14.93 -7.00 9.27
N LYS A 122 -15.33 -7.03 10.55
CA LYS A 122 -16.68 -6.55 10.96
C LYS A 122 -16.82 -5.04 10.82
N ALA A 123 -15.74 -4.31 11.07
CA ALA A 123 -15.63 -2.88 10.89
C ALA A 123 -14.17 -2.53 10.66
N ASN A 124 -13.90 -1.59 9.75
CA ASN A 124 -12.56 -1.07 9.52
C ASN A 124 -12.30 0.14 10.44
N LEU A 125 -11.08 0.26 10.95
CA LEU A 125 -10.58 1.37 11.75
C LEU A 125 -9.80 2.36 10.86
N PRO A 126 -9.72 3.65 11.24
CA PRO A 126 -9.02 4.65 10.43
C PRO A 126 -7.50 4.42 10.50
N MET A 127 -6.86 4.36 9.33
CA MET A 127 -5.42 4.07 9.19
C MET A 127 -4.52 5.18 9.77
N VAL A 128 -4.95 6.44 9.64
CA VAL A 128 -4.27 7.59 10.24
C VAL A 128 -5.29 8.49 10.90
N ASP A 129 -4.92 9.09 12.03
CA ASP A 129 -5.70 10.19 12.59
C ASP A 129 -5.40 11.51 11.85
N LEU A 130 -6.17 12.56 12.15
CA LEU A 130 -6.00 13.87 11.50
C LEU A 130 -4.61 14.48 11.76
N TRP A 131 -4.06 14.29 12.95
CA TRP A 131 -2.75 14.82 13.31
C TRP A 131 -1.62 14.07 12.62
N GLU A 132 -1.72 12.75 12.51
CA GLU A 132 -0.80 11.91 11.74
C GLU A 132 -0.86 12.26 10.26
N TYR A 133 -2.06 12.46 9.73
CA TYR A 133 -2.26 12.94 8.36
C TYR A 133 -1.55 14.29 8.13
N VAL A 134 -1.77 15.27 9.01
CA VAL A 134 -1.09 16.58 8.96
C VAL A 134 0.43 16.41 9.10
N SER A 135 0.89 15.57 10.02
CA SER A 135 2.31 15.32 10.25
C SER A 135 2.99 14.74 9.01
N MET A 136 2.33 13.81 8.32
CA MET A 136 2.85 13.20 7.10
C MET A 136 2.82 14.16 5.92
N ALA A 137 1.72 14.89 5.73
CA ALA A 137 1.47 15.74 4.57
C ALA A 137 2.19 17.09 4.64
N TRP A 138 2.19 17.75 5.80
CA TRP A 138 2.72 19.10 5.98
C TRP A 138 4.06 19.15 6.71
N LEU A 139 4.28 18.27 7.69
CA LEU A 139 5.53 18.26 8.46
C LEU A 139 6.55 17.27 7.91
N ARG A 140 6.19 16.51 6.87
CA ARG A 140 6.97 15.43 6.25
C ARG A 140 7.47 14.38 7.25
N ARG A 141 6.93 14.33 8.46
CA ARG A 141 7.34 13.40 9.53
C ARG A 141 6.93 11.97 9.15
N ALA A 142 7.83 11.03 9.34
CA ALA A 142 7.48 9.61 9.22
C ALA A 142 6.61 9.22 10.42
N VAL A 143 5.49 8.56 10.15
CA VAL A 143 4.61 7.99 11.17
C VAL A 143 4.72 6.48 11.02
N ASP A 144 5.26 5.82 12.04
CA ASP A 144 5.28 4.37 12.06
C ASP A 144 3.84 3.85 12.25
N LEU A 145 3.29 3.25 11.20
CA LEU A 145 1.95 2.68 11.21
C LEU A 145 1.94 1.22 11.68
N LEU A 146 3.11 0.59 11.86
CA LEU A 146 3.23 -0.78 12.32
C LEU A 146 2.77 -0.89 13.79
N GLY A 147 2.03 -1.96 14.08
CA GLY A 147 1.54 -2.24 15.43
C GLY A 147 0.37 -1.37 15.87
N LYS A 148 -0.24 -0.58 14.99
CA LYS A 148 -1.55 0.01 15.32
C LYS A 148 -2.66 -1.02 15.12
N ARG A 149 -3.73 -0.90 15.89
CA ARG A 149 -4.87 -1.84 15.88
C ARG A 149 -5.43 -2.13 14.48
N TYR A 150 -5.54 -1.13 13.62
CA TYR A 150 -6.05 -1.30 12.26
C TYR A 150 -5.18 -2.21 11.38
N HIS A 151 -3.86 -2.24 11.58
CA HIS A 151 -2.93 -3.09 10.81
C HIS A 151 -3.26 -4.57 11.01
N LEU A 152 -3.85 -4.90 12.17
CA LEU A 152 -4.20 -6.27 12.56
C LEU A 152 -5.70 -6.51 12.62
N GLU A 153 -6.57 -5.50 12.51
CA GLU A 153 -8.03 -5.67 12.61
C GLU A 153 -8.76 -5.42 11.28
N ASN A 154 -8.22 -4.56 10.40
CA ASN A 154 -8.90 -4.19 9.16
C ASN A 154 -8.96 -5.34 8.15
N GLU A 155 -9.99 -5.25 7.31
CA GLU A 155 -10.16 -6.06 6.11
C GLU A 155 -8.91 -5.98 5.25
N ARG A 156 -8.52 -7.12 4.68
CA ARG A 156 -7.35 -7.18 3.83
C ARG A 156 -7.44 -8.27 2.79
N GLN A 157 -6.62 -8.09 1.76
CA GLN A 157 -6.32 -9.11 0.77
C GLN A 157 -4.82 -9.34 0.74
N THR A 158 -4.40 -10.61 0.77
CA THR A 158 -3.00 -10.99 0.60
C THR A 158 -2.83 -11.69 -0.73
N VAL A 159 -1.97 -11.15 -1.59
CA VAL A 159 -1.60 -11.74 -2.87
C VAL A 159 -0.17 -12.27 -2.78
N PHE A 160 -0.02 -13.57 -2.98
CA PHE A 160 1.28 -14.25 -3.02
C PHE A 160 1.76 -14.39 -4.46
N LEU A 161 2.96 -13.89 -4.74
CA LEU A 161 3.56 -13.85 -6.07
C LEU A 161 4.95 -14.48 -6.01
N GLU A 162 5.27 -15.34 -6.96
CA GLU A 162 6.61 -15.89 -7.05
C GLU A 162 7.13 -15.99 -8.48
N ASN A 163 8.45 -15.96 -8.58
CA ASN A 163 9.17 -16.41 -9.75
C ASN A 163 10.32 -17.33 -9.30
N GLU A 164 11.20 -17.69 -10.23
CA GLU A 164 12.32 -18.60 -9.97
C GLU A 164 13.34 -18.07 -8.94
N ARG A 165 13.34 -16.75 -8.68
CA ARG A 165 14.36 -16.08 -7.86
C ARG A 165 13.85 -15.59 -6.51
N VAL A 166 12.58 -15.19 -6.43
CA VAL A 166 12.03 -14.60 -5.21
C VAL A 166 10.54 -14.87 -5.06
N ARG A 167 10.15 -14.99 -3.80
CA ARG A 167 8.77 -15.05 -3.33
C ARG A 167 8.43 -13.75 -2.62
N VAL A 168 7.28 -13.17 -2.92
CA VAL A 168 6.80 -11.93 -2.29
C VAL A 168 5.32 -12.05 -1.93
N ALA A 169 4.90 -11.40 -0.86
CA ALA A 169 3.48 -11.22 -0.53
C ALA A 169 3.15 -9.74 -0.49
N MET A 170 2.04 -9.38 -1.12
CA MET A 170 1.47 -8.05 -1.07
C MET A 170 0.21 -8.11 -0.22
N VAL A 171 0.22 -7.45 0.94
CA VAL A 171 -0.91 -7.37 1.86
C VAL A 171 -1.56 -6.01 1.69
N GLU A 172 -2.72 -6.01 1.06
CA GLU A 172 -3.55 -4.84 0.78
C GLU A 172 -4.51 -4.62 1.95
N ILE A 173 -4.29 -3.56 2.73
CA ILE A 173 -5.05 -3.27 3.95
C ILE A 173 -6.04 -2.14 3.67
N ALA A 174 -7.32 -2.47 3.79
CA ALA A 174 -8.42 -1.54 3.62
C ALA A 174 -8.52 -0.57 4.83
N ASP A 175 -9.06 0.63 4.63
CA ASP A 175 -9.33 1.64 5.67
C ASP A 175 -10.81 1.68 6.08
N LYS A 176 -11.13 2.46 7.14
CA LYS A 176 -12.46 2.59 7.78
C LYS A 176 -13.65 2.70 6.83
N PHE A 177 -13.45 3.29 5.65
CA PHE A 177 -14.51 3.59 4.69
C PHE A 177 -14.38 2.86 3.36
N VAL A 178 -13.55 1.81 3.32
CA VAL A 178 -13.35 0.94 2.17
C VAL A 178 -14.20 -0.31 2.38
N ASN A 179 -15.09 -0.61 1.44
CA ASN A 179 -15.95 -1.80 1.47
C ASN A 179 -15.63 -2.77 0.32
N LYS A 180 -14.57 -2.51 -0.45
CA LYS A 180 -14.22 -3.32 -1.62
C LYS A 180 -12.77 -3.13 -2.06
N ILE A 181 -11.97 -4.18 -1.90
CA ILE A 181 -10.76 -4.37 -2.73
C ILE A 181 -11.22 -5.04 -4.02
N THR A 182 -10.97 -4.41 -5.16
CA THR A 182 -11.29 -4.99 -6.46
C THR A 182 -10.05 -5.65 -7.04
N THR A 183 -10.12 -6.95 -7.28
CA THR A 183 -9.00 -7.77 -7.78
C THR A 183 -9.15 -8.05 -9.26
N TYR A 184 -8.09 -7.85 -10.03
CA TYR A 184 -8.07 -8.00 -11.49
C TYR A 184 -7.36 -9.27 -11.98
N ILE A 185 -6.73 -9.99 -11.06
CA ILE A 185 -5.97 -11.22 -11.32
C ILE A 185 -6.60 -12.42 -10.62
N ARG A 186 -6.19 -13.62 -11.02
CA ARG A 186 -6.60 -14.89 -10.38
C ARG A 186 -5.39 -15.76 -10.03
N GLU A 187 -5.60 -16.71 -9.12
CA GLU A 187 -4.60 -17.74 -8.82
C GLU A 187 -4.22 -18.54 -10.09
N GLY A 188 -2.94 -18.84 -10.24
CA GLY A 188 -2.33 -19.47 -11.41
C GLY A 188 -2.03 -18.52 -12.58
N GLU A 189 -2.45 -17.26 -12.51
CA GLU A 189 -2.19 -16.28 -13.57
C GLU A 189 -0.71 -15.84 -13.59
N GLN A 190 -0.16 -15.65 -14.80
CA GLN A 190 1.13 -15.00 -14.98
C GLN A 190 0.95 -13.48 -15.06
N VAL A 191 1.75 -12.74 -14.31
CA VAL A 191 1.76 -11.28 -14.28
C VAL A 191 3.13 -10.72 -14.66
N ARG A 192 3.12 -9.56 -15.30
CA ARG A 192 4.35 -8.77 -15.55
C ARG A 192 4.63 -7.84 -14.38
N ALA A 193 5.90 -7.54 -14.13
CA ALA A 193 6.27 -6.48 -13.18
C ALA A 193 5.59 -5.17 -13.58
N GLY A 194 4.97 -4.49 -12.61
CA GLY A 194 4.20 -3.26 -12.84
C GLY A 194 2.85 -3.46 -13.54
N GLN A 195 2.37 -4.69 -13.73
CA GLN A 195 0.99 -4.96 -14.14
C GLN A 195 0.03 -4.59 -13.01
N LYS A 196 -1.11 -3.96 -13.32
CA LYS A 196 -2.17 -3.71 -12.34
C LYS A 196 -2.79 -5.03 -11.88
N VAL A 197 -2.92 -5.20 -10.58
CA VAL A 197 -3.43 -6.43 -9.97
C VAL A 197 -4.69 -6.19 -9.15
N SER A 198 -4.86 -4.99 -8.60
CA SER A 198 -6.04 -4.64 -7.81
C SER A 198 -6.24 -3.13 -7.74
N PHE A 199 -7.35 -2.74 -7.11
CA PHE A 199 -7.71 -1.37 -6.80
C PHE A 199 -8.40 -1.30 -5.43
N ILE A 200 -7.93 -0.39 -4.57
CA ILE A 200 -8.47 -0.20 -3.21
C ILE A 200 -9.22 1.13 -3.13
N GLU A 201 -10.53 1.06 -2.88
CA GLU A 201 -11.36 2.27 -2.82
C GLU A 201 -11.16 3.06 -1.52
N ARG A 202 -10.40 4.15 -1.58
CA ARG A 202 -10.08 5.14 -0.51
C ARG A 202 -8.87 4.74 0.33
N GLY A 203 -8.19 5.76 0.87
CA GLY A 203 -6.87 5.71 1.54
C GLY A 203 -6.55 4.38 2.20
N SER A 204 -5.36 3.85 1.97
CA SER A 204 -5.06 2.44 2.27
C SER A 204 -3.58 2.27 2.55
N GLN A 205 -3.19 1.06 2.92
CA GLN A 205 -1.79 0.69 3.05
C GLN A 205 -1.54 -0.60 2.28
N VAL A 206 -0.37 -0.71 1.66
CA VAL A 206 0.11 -1.96 1.09
C VAL A 206 1.41 -2.33 1.77
N ASP A 207 1.43 -3.51 2.35
CA ASP A 207 2.64 -4.12 2.91
C ASP A 207 3.23 -5.09 1.90
N LEU A 208 4.50 -4.88 1.56
CA LEU A 208 5.28 -5.78 0.74
C LEU A 208 6.21 -6.60 1.64
N LEU A 209 5.96 -7.90 1.69
CA LEU A 209 6.86 -8.89 2.25
C LEU A 209 7.73 -9.47 1.15
N ILE A 210 9.04 -9.43 1.35
CA ILE A 210 10.04 -10.04 0.48
C ILE A 210 10.68 -11.18 1.27
N PHE A 211 10.45 -12.42 0.83
CA PHE A 211 10.94 -13.63 1.50
C PHE A 211 12.37 -13.94 1.04
N SER A 212 13.29 -13.00 1.26
CA SER A 212 14.72 -13.16 1.01
C SER A 212 15.53 -12.11 1.76
N ARG A 213 16.64 -12.54 2.38
CA ARG A 213 17.68 -11.65 2.93
C ARG A 213 18.68 -11.18 1.88
N ALA A 214 18.79 -11.91 0.77
CA ALA A 214 19.69 -11.61 -0.33
C ALA A 214 19.12 -10.51 -1.24
N VAL A 215 18.76 -9.37 -0.64
CA VAL A 215 18.25 -8.20 -1.35
C VAL A 215 18.96 -6.94 -0.85
N GLU A 216 19.13 -5.99 -1.75
CA GLU A 216 19.51 -4.61 -1.45
C GLU A 216 18.23 -3.76 -1.37
N ILE A 217 18.02 -3.07 -0.25
CA ILE A 217 16.89 -2.14 -0.12
C ILE A 217 17.27 -0.82 -0.81
N LEU A 218 16.46 -0.41 -1.79
CA LEU A 218 16.70 0.78 -2.64
C LEU A 218 15.87 2.00 -2.21
N THR A 219 15.08 1.88 -1.14
CA THR A 219 14.22 2.94 -0.60
C THR A 219 14.52 3.19 0.88
N HIS A 220 13.87 4.20 1.47
CA HIS A 220 14.01 4.54 2.88
C HIS A 220 12.68 5.00 3.47
N THR A 221 12.52 4.86 4.79
CA THR A 221 11.34 5.37 5.50
C THR A 221 11.15 6.87 5.24
N GLY A 222 9.95 7.26 4.86
CA GLY A 222 9.57 8.62 4.52
C GLY A 222 9.66 8.94 3.02
N ALA A 223 10.26 8.08 2.20
CA ALA A 223 10.33 8.25 0.75
C ALA A 223 8.93 8.15 0.11
N GLN A 224 8.68 8.98 -0.91
CA GLN A 224 7.56 8.79 -1.83
C GLN A 224 7.95 7.75 -2.88
N VAL A 225 7.07 6.78 -3.12
CA VAL A 225 7.23 5.75 -4.15
C VAL A 225 6.01 5.74 -5.06
N TYR A 226 6.19 5.23 -6.28
CA TYR A 226 5.14 5.10 -7.29
C TYR A 226 5.03 3.65 -7.75
N GLY A 227 3.83 3.10 -7.67
CA GLY A 227 3.53 1.69 -7.95
C GLY A 227 3.95 1.25 -9.35
N GLY A 228 4.59 0.10 -9.47
CA GLY A 228 5.06 -0.41 -10.76
C GLY A 228 6.11 0.46 -11.46
N LEU A 229 6.67 1.48 -10.79
CA LEU A 229 7.71 2.36 -11.35
C LEU A 229 8.94 2.45 -10.45
N THR A 230 8.74 2.75 -9.17
CA THR A 230 9.85 2.96 -8.23
C THR A 230 10.41 1.63 -7.75
N PRO A 231 11.69 1.33 -7.98
CA PRO A 231 12.33 0.17 -7.37
C PRO A 231 12.43 0.37 -5.85
N VAL A 232 12.00 -0.62 -5.07
CA VAL A 232 12.09 -0.58 -3.60
C VAL A 232 13.15 -1.54 -3.07
N ALA A 233 13.46 -2.58 -3.82
CA ALA A 233 14.57 -3.49 -3.54
C ALA A 233 15.15 -4.06 -4.85
N ARG A 234 16.36 -4.60 -4.76
CA ARG A 234 17.03 -5.35 -5.81
C ARG A 234 17.49 -6.70 -5.28
N LEU A 235 17.30 -7.76 -6.05
CA LEU A 235 17.85 -9.08 -5.75
C LEU A 235 19.38 -9.05 -5.86
N LYS A 236 20.08 -9.62 -4.87
CA LYS A 236 21.52 -9.87 -4.98
C LYS A 236 21.73 -11.20 -5.69
N GLY A 237 22.73 -11.23 -6.58
CA GLY A 237 23.13 -12.43 -7.33
C GLY A 237 23.64 -13.55 -6.45
#